data_AF-A0A9C6TL68-F1
#
_entry.id   AF-A0A9C6TL68-F1
#
_cell.length_a   1.000
_cell.length_b   1.000
_cell.length_c   1.000
_cell.angle_alpha   90.00
_cell.angle_beta   90.00
_cell.angle_gamma   90.00
#
_symmetry.space_group_name_H-M   'P 1'
#
loop_
_entity.id
_entity.type
_entity.pdbx_description
1 polymer ?
#
loop_
_entity_poly.entity_id
_entity_poly.type
_entity_poly.pdbx_seq_one_letter_code
_entity_poly.pdbx_strand_id
1 'polypeptide(L)'
;MSIAVLRTFISKRKEEHEANLPKKAKRAPKVSESDASEPAKEDVPHASPPEDCRDNGECEDGNGMALDEPHKTAEEQVKSSEECNGEGESMSNADGKVQRELKPPRVLEALSASGLRALRYAREVEGIGQVVALDNDQASVDACRRNIKFNGSVACSKVESHLADAPVYMLTHPKEFDVVDLDPCGSPSVFLDSAVQSVADGGMLMCTATDMAVLWGEMGRYGSYPPRGKYCHEMALRILLASIEVITNFHMPPHLSSMNLQ
;
A
#
# COMPACT_ATOMS: atom_id res chain seq x y z
N MET A 1 6.85 -13.46 3.34
CA MET A 1 6.96 -13.19 1.89
C MET A 1 8.31 -12.62 1.48
N SER A 2 8.59 -12.51 0.17
CA SER A 2 9.93 -12.17 -0.38
C SER A 2 10.03 -10.74 -0.93
N ILE A 3 10.99 -9.98 -0.40
CA ILE A 3 11.31 -8.60 -0.80
C ILE A 3 11.78 -8.50 -2.25
N ALA A 4 12.40 -9.56 -2.80
CA ALA A 4 12.79 -9.60 -4.21
C ALA A 4 11.58 -9.61 -5.15
N VAL A 5 10.46 -10.21 -4.74
CA VAL A 5 9.22 -10.24 -5.53
C VAL A 5 8.60 -8.84 -5.60
N LEU A 6 8.49 -8.13 -4.47
CA LEU A 6 8.05 -6.72 -4.44
C LEU A 6 8.90 -5.80 -5.31
N ARG A 7 10.24 -5.91 -5.23
CA ARG A 7 11.15 -5.13 -6.09
C ARG A 7 10.93 -5.46 -7.58
N THR A 8 10.72 -6.73 -7.91
CA THR A 8 10.45 -7.18 -9.30
C THR A 8 9.11 -6.64 -9.80
N PHE A 9 8.05 -6.71 -9.00
CA PHE A 9 6.73 -6.16 -9.30
C PHE A 9 6.78 -4.64 -9.58
N ILE A 10 7.47 -3.87 -8.73
CA ILE A 10 7.63 -2.42 -8.92
C ILE A 10 8.39 -2.09 -10.20
N SER A 11 9.44 -2.85 -10.54
CA SER A 11 10.17 -2.68 -11.81
C SER A 11 9.30 -3.04 -13.02
N LYS A 12 8.65 -4.21 -12.99
CA LYS A 12 7.77 -4.71 -14.05
C LYS A 12 6.62 -3.74 -14.36
N ARG A 13 6.00 -3.17 -13.33
CA ARG A 13 4.91 -2.20 -13.46
C ARG A 13 5.37 -0.83 -14.00
N LYS A 14 6.63 -0.44 -13.78
CA LYS A 14 7.25 0.72 -14.45
C LYS A 14 7.48 0.44 -15.93
N GLU A 15 8.07 -0.70 -16.28
CA GLU A 15 8.24 -1.14 -17.68
C GLU A 15 6.91 -1.17 -18.44
N GLU A 16 5.84 -1.66 -17.80
CA GLU A 16 4.50 -1.72 -18.39
C GLU A 16 3.84 -0.34 -18.54
N HIS A 17 4.04 0.57 -17.58
CA HIS A 17 3.60 1.97 -17.73
C HIS A 17 4.34 2.65 -18.88
N GLU A 18 5.67 2.55 -18.93
CA GLU A 18 6.52 3.10 -19.99
C GLU A 18 6.21 2.51 -21.37
N ALA A 19 5.92 1.22 -21.46
CA ALA A 19 5.52 0.57 -22.71
C ALA A 19 4.14 1.05 -23.22
N ASN A 20 3.22 1.37 -22.30
CA ASN A 20 1.90 1.90 -22.61
C ASN A 20 1.86 3.43 -22.81
N LEU A 21 2.93 4.17 -22.48
CA LEU A 21 3.03 5.59 -22.81
C LEU A 21 3.00 5.79 -24.33
N PRO A 22 2.16 6.72 -24.85
CA PRO A 22 2.10 6.98 -26.28
C PRO A 22 3.42 7.57 -26.76
N LYS A 23 4.20 6.78 -27.50
CA LYS A 23 5.52 7.14 -28.03
C LYS A 23 5.41 8.43 -28.86
N LYS A 24 5.81 9.57 -28.26
CA LYS A 24 5.86 10.88 -28.93
C LYS A 24 6.73 10.77 -30.19
N ALA A 25 6.08 10.77 -31.35
CA ALA A 25 6.76 10.75 -32.63
C ALA A 25 7.61 12.03 -32.78
N LYS A 26 8.94 11.90 -32.62
CA LYS A 26 9.89 12.99 -32.83
C LYS A 26 9.97 13.35 -34.32
N ARG A 27 8.99 14.10 -34.83
CA ARG A 27 9.18 14.95 -36.00
C ARG A 27 10.18 16.04 -35.63
N ALA A 28 11.43 15.87 -36.05
CA ALA A 28 12.41 16.94 -35.97
C ALA A 28 11.96 18.12 -36.86
N PRO A 29 11.95 19.36 -36.37
CA PRO A 29 11.88 20.53 -37.23
C PRO A 29 13.08 20.52 -38.18
N LYS A 30 12.83 20.76 -39.47
CA LYS A 30 13.89 20.87 -40.47
C LYS A 30 14.53 22.25 -40.31
N VAL A 31 15.81 22.31 -39.92
CA VAL A 31 16.54 23.57 -39.77
C VAL A 31 16.75 24.20 -41.15
N SER A 32 16.61 25.54 -41.21
CA SER A 32 17.02 26.38 -42.33
C SER A 32 17.86 27.53 -41.78
N GLU A 33 19.06 27.72 -42.32
CA GLU A 33 20.03 28.72 -41.88
C GLU A 33 19.79 30.09 -42.54
N SER A 34 20.03 31.18 -41.82
CA SER A 34 20.41 32.49 -42.38
C SER A 34 20.98 33.45 -41.31
N ASP A 35 22.27 33.74 -41.42
CA ASP A 35 23.10 34.87 -40.92
C ASP A 35 22.72 35.75 -39.70
N ALA A 36 23.62 35.69 -38.70
CA ALA A 36 24.47 36.77 -38.16
C ALA A 36 23.98 38.22 -37.98
N SER A 37 24.17 38.75 -36.75
CA SER A 37 25.04 39.93 -36.48
C SER A 37 25.29 40.15 -34.98
N GLU A 38 26.54 40.48 -34.59
CA GLU A 38 26.93 40.95 -33.24
C GLU A 38 27.03 42.50 -33.24
N PRO A 39 26.98 43.20 -32.08
CA PRO A 39 28.23 43.60 -31.41
C PRO A 39 28.14 43.66 -29.85
N ALA A 40 29.23 44.09 -29.19
CA ALA A 40 29.51 43.89 -27.76
C ALA A 40 29.71 45.20 -26.92
N LYS A 41 30.21 45.02 -25.67
CA LYS A 41 30.77 45.99 -24.66
C LYS A 41 29.84 46.39 -23.49
N GLU A 42 30.21 46.05 -22.24
CA GLU A 42 30.87 46.91 -21.18
C GLU A 42 29.82 47.65 -20.31
N ASP A 43 29.94 47.86 -18.98
CA ASP A 43 31.02 47.56 -18.01
C ASP A 43 30.47 47.41 -16.55
N VAL A 44 31.34 47.17 -15.54
CA VAL A 44 30.98 47.05 -14.09
C VAL A 44 31.37 48.32 -13.28
N PRO A 45 30.77 48.60 -12.10
CA PRO A 45 31.55 48.41 -10.86
C PRO A 45 30.78 48.09 -9.54
N HIS A 46 31.22 47.02 -8.87
CA HIS A 46 31.58 46.86 -7.45
C HIS A 46 31.06 47.84 -6.33
N ALA A 47 30.44 47.30 -5.27
CA ALA A 47 30.53 47.75 -3.85
C ALA A 47 29.88 46.76 -2.85
N SER A 48 30.29 46.77 -1.57
CA SER A 48 29.73 46.01 -0.40
C SER A 48 30.38 46.51 0.91
N PRO A 49 29.95 46.07 2.12
CA PRO A 49 28.61 46.04 2.75
C PRO A 49 28.49 47.23 3.75
N PRO A 50 27.95 47.22 5.01
CA PRO A 50 28.28 46.26 6.11
C PRO A 50 27.17 45.97 7.19
N GLU A 51 27.54 45.14 8.19
CA GLU A 51 26.97 44.87 9.56
C GLU A 51 25.51 44.32 9.68
N ASP A 52 25.21 43.24 10.41
CA ASP A 52 25.20 42.96 11.89
C ASP A 52 24.03 43.70 12.61
N CYS A 53 23.32 43.16 13.61
CA CYS A 53 23.76 42.32 14.73
C CYS A 53 23.02 40.97 14.90
N ARG A 54 23.65 40.07 15.67
CA ARG A 54 23.01 39.00 16.44
C ARG A 54 22.50 39.53 17.79
N ASP A 55 21.54 38.83 18.40
CA ASP A 55 21.47 38.74 19.87
C ASP A 55 20.87 37.38 20.31
N ASN A 56 21.23 36.93 21.52
CA ASN A 56 20.74 35.71 22.16
C ASN A 56 19.99 36.07 23.45
N GLY A 57 18.82 35.47 23.68
CA GLY A 57 18.04 35.67 24.91
C GLY A 57 17.49 34.37 25.47
N GLU A 58 18.21 33.76 26.41
CA GLU A 58 17.73 32.66 27.25
C GLU A 58 17.09 33.22 28.53
N CYS A 59 16.04 32.57 29.03
CA CYS A 59 15.65 32.64 30.44
C CYS A 59 14.93 31.34 30.86
N GLU A 60 15.25 30.86 32.07
CA GLU A 60 14.86 29.54 32.57
C GLU A 60 13.72 29.58 33.59
N ASP A 61 13.11 28.40 33.79
CA ASP A 61 12.48 27.87 35.01
C ASP A 61 11.35 28.60 35.77
N GLY A 62 10.34 27.78 36.11
CA GLY A 62 9.19 28.14 36.94
C GLY A 62 8.45 26.90 37.45
N ASN A 63 9.06 26.16 38.38
CA ASN A 63 8.53 24.92 38.93
C ASN A 63 7.34 25.15 39.90
N GLY A 64 6.32 24.26 39.88
CA GLY A 64 5.17 24.31 40.78
C GLY A 64 4.35 23.01 40.78
N MET A 65 4.18 22.40 41.95
CA MET A 65 3.45 21.13 42.15
C MET A 65 2.08 21.37 42.82
N ALA A 66 1.05 20.59 42.45
CA ALA A 66 0.21 19.77 43.36
C ALA A 66 -1.16 19.37 42.76
N LEU A 67 -1.55 18.10 42.99
CA LEU A 67 -2.83 17.59 43.54
C LEU A 67 -4.14 18.39 43.23
N ASP A 68 -5.27 17.78 42.84
CA ASP A 68 -5.88 16.51 43.32
C ASP A 68 -6.82 15.84 42.29
N GLU A 69 -7.15 14.57 42.54
CA GLU A 69 -8.27 13.80 41.94
C GLU A 69 -9.38 13.63 43.01
N PRO A 70 -10.68 13.62 42.64
CA PRO A 70 -11.35 12.31 42.70
C PRO A 70 -12.50 12.06 41.71
N HIS A 71 -12.52 10.83 41.17
CA HIS A 71 -13.67 10.11 40.62
C HIS A 71 -15.04 10.39 41.30
N LYS A 72 -16.12 10.41 40.50
CA LYS A 72 -17.16 9.35 40.48
C LYS A 72 -18.32 9.59 39.51
N THR A 73 -18.74 8.52 38.82
CA THR A 73 -20.10 8.23 38.25
C THR A 73 -20.76 9.24 37.30
N ALA A 74 -21.71 8.89 36.44
CA ALA A 74 -22.06 7.67 35.68
C ALA A 74 -23.34 8.03 34.90
N GLU A 75 -23.55 7.48 33.69
CA GLU A 75 -24.82 7.50 32.92
C GLU A 75 -25.37 8.91 32.57
N GLU A 76 -25.53 9.28 31.29
CA GLU A 76 -26.80 9.04 30.61
C GLU A 76 -26.76 9.11 29.06
N GLN A 77 -27.72 8.40 28.47
CA GLN A 77 -28.45 8.64 27.21
C GLN A 77 -27.71 8.96 25.90
N VAL A 78 -27.79 7.98 25.00
CA VAL A 78 -27.92 8.19 23.55
C VAL A 78 -29.11 9.12 23.25
N LYS A 79 -28.94 10.07 22.31
CA LYS A 79 -30.07 10.69 21.60
C LYS A 79 -29.72 10.91 20.12
N SER A 80 -30.64 10.52 19.25
CA SER A 80 -30.50 10.58 17.79
C SER A 80 -30.94 11.91 17.20
N SER A 81 -30.34 12.28 16.06
CA SER A 81 -30.88 13.28 15.13
C SER A 81 -30.38 13.02 13.71
N GLU A 82 -31.29 12.60 12.82
CA GLU A 82 -31.25 12.97 11.40
C GLU A 82 -31.44 14.52 11.29
N GLU A 83 -31.20 15.27 10.20
CA GLU A 83 -31.05 15.07 8.74
C GLU A 83 -30.14 16.26 8.23
N CYS A 84 -29.62 16.44 7.01
CA CYS A 84 -29.68 15.76 5.70
C CYS A 84 -28.52 16.29 4.79
N ASN A 85 -28.46 15.80 3.53
CA ASN A 85 -27.76 16.35 2.34
C ASN A 85 -26.21 16.29 2.28
N GLY A 86 -25.59 16.22 1.08
CA GLY A 86 -26.23 16.04 -0.24
C GLY A 86 -25.46 16.63 -1.43
N GLU A 87 -24.24 16.16 -1.72
CA GLU A 87 -23.47 16.49 -2.93
C GLU A 87 -22.76 15.21 -3.44
N GLY A 88 -22.59 14.94 -4.74
CA GLY A 88 -23.05 15.66 -5.93
C GLY A 88 -22.45 15.04 -7.21
N GLU A 89 -23.11 14.04 -7.81
CA GLU A 89 -22.57 13.30 -8.96
C GLU A 89 -22.41 14.18 -10.21
N SER A 90 -21.15 14.45 -10.58
CA SER A 90 -20.79 15.23 -11.77
C SER A 90 -20.11 14.35 -12.83
N MET A 91 -20.91 13.51 -13.51
CA MET A 91 -20.46 12.77 -14.69
C MET A 91 -19.98 13.75 -15.77
N SER A 92 -18.66 13.82 -15.98
CA SER A 92 -18.03 14.52 -17.08
C SER A 92 -17.25 13.53 -17.97
N ASN A 93 -17.96 12.90 -18.90
CA ASN A 93 -17.36 12.07 -19.94
C ASN A 93 -16.53 12.95 -20.89
N ALA A 94 -15.22 13.04 -20.62
CA ALA A 94 -14.23 13.62 -21.51
C ALA A 94 -13.15 12.57 -21.79
N ASP A 95 -13.17 11.97 -22.98
CA ASP A 95 -12.22 10.92 -23.42
C ASP A 95 -10.86 11.52 -23.82
N GLY A 96 -10.30 12.33 -22.92
CA GLY A 96 -8.92 12.78 -22.97
C GLY A 96 -8.04 11.75 -22.28
N LYS A 97 -7.05 11.21 -22.99
CA LYS A 97 -5.96 10.42 -22.38
C LYS A 97 -5.04 11.30 -21.53
N VAL A 98 -5.55 11.72 -20.36
CA VAL A 98 -4.76 12.26 -19.26
C VAL A 98 -3.69 11.23 -18.94
N GLN A 99 -2.42 11.61 -19.10
CA GLN A 99 -1.30 10.75 -18.74
C GLN A 99 -1.24 10.66 -17.22
N ARG A 100 -1.93 9.66 -16.66
CA ARG A 100 -1.86 9.34 -15.23
C ARG A 100 -0.44 8.91 -14.91
N GLU A 101 0.24 9.72 -14.11
CA GLU A 101 1.52 9.39 -13.49
C GLU A 101 1.38 8.08 -12.70
N LEU A 102 2.42 7.24 -12.73
CA LEU A 102 2.40 5.95 -12.04
C LEU A 102 2.50 6.19 -10.53
N LYS A 103 1.37 6.09 -9.83
CA LYS A 103 1.31 6.22 -8.38
C LYS A 103 2.24 5.19 -7.71
N PRO A 104 3.02 5.59 -6.68
CA PRO A 104 3.76 4.66 -5.84
C PRO A 104 2.83 3.59 -5.22
N PRO A 105 3.13 2.28 -5.33
CA PRO A 105 2.22 1.25 -4.86
C PRO A 105 1.88 1.32 -3.37
N ARG A 106 0.61 1.03 -3.06
CA ARG A 106 0.10 0.82 -1.68
C ARG A 106 0.07 -0.67 -1.37
N VAL A 107 0.67 -1.06 -0.25
CA VAL A 107 0.79 -2.45 0.20
C VAL A 107 -0.03 -2.66 1.47
N LEU A 108 -0.74 -3.77 1.56
CA LEU A 108 -1.41 -4.24 2.77
C LEU A 108 -0.68 -5.46 3.33
N GLU A 109 -0.24 -5.42 4.59
CA GLU A 109 0.02 -6.62 5.40
C GLU A 109 -1.19 -6.84 6.30
N ALA A 110 -2.01 -7.85 5.96
CA ALA A 110 -3.32 -8.03 6.58
C ALA A 110 -3.26 -8.74 7.94
N LEU A 111 -2.16 -9.44 8.25
CA LEU A 111 -1.91 -10.10 9.54
C LEU A 111 -0.48 -9.76 9.99
N SER A 112 -0.29 -8.55 10.48
CA SER A 112 1.03 -7.92 10.64
C SER A 112 1.67 -8.15 12.02
N ALA A 113 0.88 -8.51 13.04
CA ALA A 113 1.30 -8.67 14.42
C ALA A 113 2.15 -7.47 14.91
N SER A 114 3.46 -7.63 15.02
CA SER A 114 4.39 -6.60 15.48
C SER A 114 4.97 -5.70 14.37
N GLY A 115 4.44 -5.76 13.14
CA GLY A 115 4.80 -4.86 12.04
C GLY A 115 6.09 -5.20 11.30
N LEU A 116 6.80 -6.27 11.66
CA LEU A 116 8.17 -6.52 11.21
C LEU A 116 8.29 -6.61 9.68
N ARG A 117 7.31 -7.15 8.97
CA ARG A 117 7.36 -7.25 7.51
C ARG A 117 7.01 -5.92 6.85
N ALA A 118 5.93 -5.26 7.28
CA ALA A 118 5.58 -3.92 6.81
C ALA A 118 6.74 -2.92 6.95
N LEU A 119 7.47 -2.97 8.06
CA LEU A 119 8.68 -2.18 8.30
C LEU A 119 9.81 -2.52 7.32
N ARG A 120 10.04 -3.81 7.05
CA ARG A 120 11.02 -4.25 6.04
C ARG A 120 10.59 -3.83 4.63
N TYR A 121 9.31 -3.86 4.29
CA TYR A 121 8.79 -3.36 3.01
C TYR A 121 9.06 -1.85 2.87
N ALA A 122 8.69 -1.05 3.87
CA ALA A 122 8.93 0.39 3.86
C ALA A 122 10.42 0.79 3.78
N ARG A 123 11.32 0.01 4.41
CA ARG A 123 12.76 0.30 4.49
C ARG A 123 13.63 -0.34 3.40
N GLU A 124 13.32 -1.56 2.95
CA GLU A 124 14.13 -2.32 1.99
C GLU A 124 13.57 -2.29 0.56
N VAL A 125 12.37 -1.73 0.34
CA VAL A 125 11.76 -1.58 -1.00
C VAL A 125 11.57 -0.10 -1.34
N GLU A 126 12.35 0.35 -2.31
CA GLU A 126 12.21 1.67 -2.91
C GLU A 126 10.97 1.74 -3.81
N GLY A 127 10.33 2.91 -3.89
CA GLY A 127 9.14 3.13 -4.72
C GLY A 127 7.79 2.69 -4.12
N ILE A 128 7.76 2.00 -2.98
CA ILE A 128 6.52 1.85 -2.19
C ILE A 128 6.12 3.21 -1.64
N GLY A 129 4.83 3.57 -1.80
CA GLY A 129 4.23 4.77 -1.23
C GLY A 129 3.81 4.60 0.22
N GLN A 130 2.94 3.62 0.47
CA GLN A 130 2.36 3.34 1.80
C GLN A 130 2.35 1.83 2.07
N VAL A 131 2.48 1.45 3.33
CA VAL A 131 2.25 0.09 3.83
C VAL A 131 1.26 0.16 5.00
N VAL A 132 0.10 -0.48 4.84
CA VAL A 132 -0.92 -0.62 5.87
C VAL A 132 -0.65 -1.93 6.63
N ALA A 133 -0.48 -1.84 7.94
CA ALA A 133 -0.20 -2.96 8.84
C ALA A 133 -1.39 -3.22 9.77
N LEU A 134 -2.21 -4.21 9.43
CA LEU A 134 -3.39 -4.59 10.23
C LEU A 134 -3.05 -5.66 11.26
N ASP A 135 -3.72 -5.60 12.40
CA ASP A 135 -3.91 -6.74 13.28
C ASP A 135 -5.26 -6.61 14.03
N ASN A 136 -5.77 -7.70 14.59
CA ASN A 136 -7.00 -7.69 15.39
C ASN A 136 -6.74 -7.72 16.91
N ASP A 137 -5.48 -7.84 17.34
CA ASP A 137 -5.04 -7.63 18.72
C ASP A 137 -4.45 -6.23 18.94
N GLN A 138 -4.99 -5.51 19.93
CA GLN A 138 -4.54 -4.18 20.32
C GLN A 138 -3.08 -4.17 20.84
N ALA A 139 -2.62 -5.23 21.52
CA ALA A 139 -1.24 -5.29 22.02
C ALA A 139 -0.23 -5.44 20.87
N SER A 140 -0.60 -6.18 19.83
CA SER A 140 0.14 -6.34 18.57
C SER A 140 0.18 -5.03 17.78
N VAL A 141 -0.96 -4.36 17.59
CA VAL A 141 -1.03 -3.03 16.97
C VAL A 141 -0.14 -2.01 17.70
N ASP A 142 -0.13 -1.99 19.04
CA ASP A 142 0.74 -1.08 19.80
C ASP A 142 2.21 -1.54 19.87
N ALA A 143 2.52 -2.81 19.60
CA ALA A 143 3.87 -3.26 19.30
C ALA A 143 4.32 -2.75 17.92
N CYS A 144 3.49 -2.88 16.88
CA CYS A 144 3.72 -2.34 15.55
C CYS A 144 3.99 -0.82 15.61
N ARG A 145 3.11 -0.04 16.26
CA ARG A 145 3.27 1.42 16.44
C ARG A 145 4.57 1.81 17.15
N ARG A 146 5.03 1.05 18.14
CA ARG A 146 6.35 1.25 18.78
C ARG A 146 7.50 0.92 17.83
N ASN A 147 7.39 -0.17 17.08
CA ASN A 147 8.41 -0.59 16.11
C ASN A 147 8.52 0.37 14.91
N ILE A 148 7.42 0.99 14.48
CA ILE A 148 7.39 2.10 13.50
C ILE A 148 8.20 3.28 14.03
N LYS A 149 7.88 3.79 15.22
CA LYS A 149 8.61 4.91 15.86
C LYS A 149 10.10 4.60 16.04
N PHE A 150 10.44 3.38 16.46
CA PHE A 150 11.82 2.91 16.63
C PHE A 150 12.61 2.85 15.31
N ASN A 151 11.96 2.60 14.17
CA ASN A 151 12.59 2.55 12.85
C ASN A 151 12.78 3.93 12.19
N GLY A 152 12.37 5.01 12.85
CA GLY A 152 12.62 6.39 12.41
C GLY A 152 11.73 6.88 11.26
N SER A 153 12.07 8.05 10.73
CA SER A 153 11.22 8.82 9.81
C SER A 153 10.74 8.04 8.59
N VAL A 154 11.58 7.19 7.98
CA VAL A 154 11.24 6.39 6.78
C VAL A 154 10.17 5.33 7.07
N ALA A 155 10.08 4.84 8.31
CA ALA A 155 8.97 3.99 8.74
C ALA A 155 7.73 4.84 9.04
N CYS A 156 7.89 5.91 9.83
CA CYS A 156 6.78 6.81 10.22
C CYS A 156 6.09 7.51 9.04
N SER A 157 6.76 7.71 7.91
CA SER A 157 6.19 8.36 6.71
C SER A 157 5.59 7.39 5.68
N LYS A 158 5.66 6.08 5.94
CA LYS A 158 5.17 5.03 5.02
C LYS A 158 4.26 4.00 5.69
N VAL A 159 4.47 3.69 6.97
CA VAL A 159 3.79 2.58 7.66
C VAL A 159 2.73 3.11 8.62
N GLU A 160 1.49 2.71 8.39
CA GLU A 160 0.35 3.00 9.26
C GLU A 160 -0.18 1.70 9.88
N SER A 161 -0.70 1.75 11.11
CA SER A 161 -1.15 0.54 11.81
C SER A 161 -2.48 0.72 12.55
N HIS A 162 -3.42 -0.16 12.20
CA HIS A 162 -4.83 -0.10 12.58
C HIS A 162 -5.25 -1.40 13.26
N LEU A 163 -6.14 -1.26 14.25
CA LEU A 163 -6.89 -2.39 14.81
C LEU A 163 -8.07 -2.68 13.88
N ALA A 164 -8.08 -3.84 13.23
CA ALA A 164 -9.17 -4.26 12.36
C ALA A 164 -9.21 -5.78 12.18
N ASP A 165 -10.40 -6.33 11.95
CA ASP A 165 -10.54 -7.66 11.36
C ASP A 165 -10.18 -7.61 9.87
N ALA A 166 -9.26 -8.47 9.44
CA ALA A 166 -8.68 -8.40 8.10
C ALA A 166 -9.69 -8.66 6.97
N PRO A 167 -10.56 -9.68 7.01
CA PRO A 167 -11.66 -9.84 6.05
C PRO A 167 -12.57 -8.62 5.96
N VAL A 168 -13.02 -8.07 7.09
CA VAL A 168 -13.89 -6.88 7.10
C VAL A 168 -13.19 -5.67 6.48
N TYR A 169 -11.92 -5.41 6.86
CA TYR A 169 -11.16 -4.28 6.32
C TYR A 169 -10.92 -4.42 4.80
N MET A 170 -10.58 -5.61 4.31
CA MET A 170 -10.37 -5.83 2.88
C MET A 170 -11.67 -5.65 2.07
N LEU A 171 -12.83 -6.02 2.62
CA LEU A 171 -14.14 -5.80 1.98
C LEU A 171 -14.56 -4.32 1.96
N THR A 172 -14.16 -3.51 2.96
CA THR A 172 -14.45 -2.07 2.97
C THR A 172 -13.49 -1.22 2.13
N HIS A 173 -12.37 -1.79 1.70
CA HIS A 173 -11.36 -1.15 0.83
C HIS A 173 -11.20 -1.95 -0.49
N PRO A 174 -12.25 -2.06 -1.33
CA PRO A 174 -12.21 -2.81 -2.59
C PRO A 174 -11.34 -2.12 -3.63
N LYS A 175 -10.53 -2.90 -4.36
CA LYS A 175 -9.60 -2.42 -5.41
C LYS A 175 -8.64 -1.30 -4.97
N GLU A 176 -8.35 -1.22 -3.68
CA GLU A 176 -7.57 -0.13 -3.09
C GLU A 176 -6.06 -0.42 -3.00
N PHE A 177 -5.68 -1.69 -2.88
CA PHE A 177 -4.28 -2.08 -2.65
C PHE A 177 -3.63 -2.68 -3.89
N ASP A 178 -2.45 -2.17 -4.22
CA ASP A 178 -1.61 -2.66 -5.31
C ASP A 178 -0.96 -4.00 -4.98
N VAL A 179 -0.75 -4.29 -3.69
CA VAL A 179 -0.27 -5.57 -3.18
C VAL A 179 -0.97 -5.89 -1.87
N VAL A 180 -1.43 -7.13 -1.70
CA VAL A 180 -1.94 -7.65 -0.42
C VAL A 180 -1.08 -8.85 0.00
N ASP A 181 -0.66 -8.89 1.26
CA ASP A 181 0.12 -9.98 1.88
C ASP A 181 -0.69 -10.64 3.01
N LEU A 182 -1.01 -11.92 2.82
CA LEU A 182 -1.72 -12.77 3.76
C LEU A 182 -0.76 -13.77 4.42
N ASP A 183 -0.46 -13.61 5.71
CA ASP A 183 0.46 -14.49 6.44
C ASP A 183 -0.14 -15.09 7.72
N PRO A 184 -1.24 -15.86 7.63
CA PRO A 184 -1.89 -16.43 8.80
C PRO A 184 -1.12 -17.61 9.41
N CYS A 185 -1.28 -17.74 10.72
CA CYS A 185 -1.00 -18.97 11.47
C CYS A 185 -2.02 -20.06 11.12
N GLY A 186 -1.87 -20.68 9.95
CA GLY A 186 -2.71 -21.75 9.42
C GLY A 186 -3.04 -21.55 7.93
N SER A 187 -4.32 -21.65 7.61
CA SER A 187 -4.86 -21.56 6.24
C SER A 187 -5.21 -20.12 5.84
N PRO A 188 -4.69 -19.58 4.73
CA PRO A 188 -5.21 -18.36 4.10
C PRO A 188 -6.63 -18.44 3.55
N SER A 189 -7.27 -19.63 3.47
CA SER A 189 -8.55 -19.81 2.76
C SER A 189 -9.67 -18.86 3.20
N VAL A 190 -9.75 -18.47 4.48
CA VAL A 190 -10.77 -17.55 5.01
C VAL A 190 -10.53 -16.08 4.68
N PHE A 191 -9.37 -15.75 4.12
CA PHE A 191 -8.96 -14.39 3.74
C PHE A 191 -8.87 -14.19 2.22
N LEU A 192 -8.87 -15.27 1.43
CA LEU A 192 -8.66 -15.20 -0.04
C LEU A 192 -9.78 -14.41 -0.75
N ASP A 193 -11.03 -14.60 -0.33
CA ASP A 193 -12.21 -14.01 -0.95
C ASP A 193 -12.19 -12.47 -0.90
N SER A 194 -12.00 -11.93 0.29
CA SER A 194 -11.90 -10.49 0.54
C SER A 194 -10.59 -9.90 0.00
N ALA A 195 -9.48 -10.63 0.04
CA ALA A 195 -8.22 -10.17 -0.55
C ALA A 195 -8.29 -10.04 -2.07
N VAL A 196 -8.94 -10.95 -2.78
CA VAL A 196 -9.17 -10.87 -4.24
C VAL A 196 -10.02 -9.65 -4.62
N GLN A 197 -10.98 -9.26 -3.78
CA GLN A 197 -11.78 -8.05 -3.96
C GLN A 197 -10.98 -6.76 -3.65
N SER A 198 -10.08 -6.81 -2.66
CA SER A 198 -9.29 -5.66 -2.21
C SER A 198 -8.05 -5.37 -3.08
N VAL A 199 -7.49 -6.38 -3.75
CA VAL A 199 -6.39 -6.22 -4.72
C VAL A 199 -6.87 -5.47 -5.98
N ALA A 200 -6.27 -4.32 -6.23
CA ALA A 200 -6.45 -3.51 -7.44
C ALA A 200 -6.12 -4.29 -8.73
N ASP A 201 -6.69 -3.90 -9.86
CA ASP A 201 -6.49 -4.61 -11.12
C ASP A 201 -5.05 -4.42 -11.65
N GLY A 202 -4.37 -5.51 -11.98
CA GLY A 202 -2.91 -5.54 -12.19
C GLY A 202 -2.08 -5.49 -10.91
N GLY A 203 -2.71 -5.57 -9.74
CA GLY A 203 -2.06 -5.74 -8.44
C GLY A 203 -1.60 -7.19 -8.19
N MET A 204 -0.96 -7.40 -7.04
CA MET A 204 -0.35 -8.69 -6.67
C MET A 204 -0.89 -9.22 -5.34
N LEU A 205 -1.53 -10.39 -5.37
CA LEU A 205 -1.85 -11.14 -4.15
C LEU A 205 -0.64 -12.00 -3.76
N MET A 206 -0.16 -11.81 -2.53
CA MET A 206 0.82 -12.67 -1.88
C MET A 206 0.14 -13.41 -0.72
N CYS A 207 0.36 -14.71 -0.60
CA CYS A 207 -0.15 -15.48 0.52
C CYS A 207 0.83 -16.58 0.98
N THR A 208 0.80 -16.87 2.28
CA THR A 208 1.51 -17.98 2.91
C THR A 208 0.50 -18.96 3.49
N ALA A 209 0.62 -20.24 3.17
CA ALA A 209 -0.10 -21.32 3.85
C ALA A 209 0.87 -22.06 4.79
N THR A 210 0.56 -22.09 6.09
CA THR A 210 1.38 -22.78 7.10
C THR A 210 0.71 -24.06 7.63
N ASP A 211 -0.53 -24.34 7.23
CA ASP A 211 -1.33 -25.51 7.61
C ASP A 211 -0.98 -26.81 6.86
N MET A 212 0.32 -27.10 6.67
CA MET A 212 0.78 -28.32 5.95
C MET A 212 0.19 -29.63 6.50
N ALA A 213 -0.22 -29.68 7.78
CA ALA A 213 -0.92 -30.82 8.36
C ALA A 213 -2.37 -30.97 7.87
N VAL A 214 -3.11 -29.86 7.74
CA VAL A 214 -4.50 -29.87 7.24
C VAL A 214 -4.53 -30.14 5.75
N LEU A 215 -3.57 -29.56 5.01
CA LEU A 215 -3.30 -29.85 3.59
C LEU A 215 -3.04 -31.33 3.27
N TRP A 216 -2.85 -32.23 4.25
CA TRP A 216 -2.66 -33.67 4.06
C TRP A 216 -3.72 -34.56 4.75
N GLY A 217 -4.57 -33.97 5.61
CA GLY A 217 -5.36 -34.68 6.62
C GLY A 217 -6.83 -34.85 6.28
N GLU A 218 -7.56 -33.73 6.26
CA GLU A 218 -9.03 -33.66 6.25
C GLU A 218 -9.57 -32.89 5.02
N MET A 219 -10.82 -33.16 4.65
CA MET A 219 -11.52 -32.43 3.59
C MET A 219 -11.76 -30.96 3.96
N GLY A 220 -11.75 -30.08 2.95
CA GLY A 220 -12.66 -28.94 2.94
C GLY A 220 -12.07 -27.53 2.93
N ARG A 221 -10.87 -27.27 3.48
CA ARG A 221 -10.33 -25.89 3.55
C ARG A 221 -10.06 -25.25 2.17
N TYR A 222 -9.79 -26.08 1.16
CA TYR A 222 -9.51 -25.67 -0.22
C TYR A 222 -10.34 -26.46 -1.24
N GLY A 223 -11.56 -26.90 -0.85
CA GLY A 223 -12.53 -27.57 -1.75
C GLY A 223 -12.08 -28.89 -2.41
N SER A 224 -10.97 -29.48 -1.98
CA SER A 224 -10.29 -30.58 -2.67
C SER A 224 -9.71 -31.61 -1.70
N TYR A 225 -9.34 -32.79 -2.22
CA TYR A 225 -8.74 -33.88 -1.43
C TYR A 225 -7.25 -34.07 -1.81
N PRO A 226 -6.32 -33.98 -0.86
CA PRO A 226 -4.90 -34.10 -1.13
C PRO A 226 -4.49 -35.58 -1.37
N PRO A 227 -3.91 -35.94 -2.52
CA PRO A 227 -3.39 -37.29 -2.74
C PRO A 227 -2.16 -37.53 -1.84
N ARG A 228 -2.25 -38.57 -1.00
CA ARG A 228 -1.17 -38.98 -0.10
C ARG A 228 -0.05 -39.65 -0.90
N GLY A 229 0.99 -38.88 -1.22
CA GLY A 229 2.14 -39.33 -2.02
C GLY A 229 3.38 -38.44 -1.84
N LYS A 230 4.50 -38.86 -2.44
CA LYS A 230 5.82 -38.21 -2.29
C LYS A 230 5.90 -36.76 -2.82
N TYR A 231 4.90 -36.33 -3.58
CA TYR A 231 4.78 -35.01 -4.20
C TYR A 231 3.74 -34.11 -3.50
N CYS A 232 3.39 -34.43 -2.25
CA CYS A 232 2.37 -33.72 -1.45
C CYS A 232 2.57 -32.20 -1.36
N HIS A 233 3.81 -31.70 -1.28
CA HIS A 233 4.10 -30.27 -1.23
C HIS A 233 3.77 -29.55 -2.55
N GLU A 234 4.03 -30.19 -3.70
CA GLU A 234 3.74 -29.63 -5.02
C GLU A 234 2.23 -29.65 -5.29
N MET A 235 1.55 -30.72 -4.89
CA MET A 235 0.10 -30.82 -5.01
C MET A 235 -0.64 -29.87 -4.06
N ALA A 236 -0.12 -29.62 -2.86
CA ALA A 236 -0.65 -28.60 -1.95
C ALA A 236 -0.58 -27.20 -2.59
N LEU A 237 0.51 -26.88 -3.30
CA LEU A 237 0.62 -25.63 -4.06
C LEU A 237 -0.39 -25.56 -5.22
N ARG A 238 -0.59 -26.66 -5.97
CA ARG A 238 -1.63 -26.75 -7.01
C ARG A 238 -3.04 -26.52 -6.45
N ILE A 239 -3.34 -27.13 -5.30
CA ILE A 239 -4.62 -26.99 -4.59
C ILE A 239 -4.86 -25.54 -4.16
N LEU A 240 -3.85 -24.89 -3.57
CA LEU A 240 -3.93 -23.48 -3.19
C LEU A 240 -4.16 -22.58 -4.41
N LEU A 241 -3.37 -22.75 -5.48
CA LEU A 241 -3.51 -21.97 -6.72
C LEU A 241 -4.89 -22.15 -7.36
N ALA A 242 -5.39 -23.38 -7.48
CA ALA A 242 -6.72 -23.66 -8.01
C ALA A 242 -7.84 -23.05 -7.16
N SER A 243 -7.69 -23.01 -5.83
CA SER A 243 -8.66 -22.34 -4.96
C SER A 243 -8.70 -20.81 -5.17
N ILE A 244 -7.54 -20.18 -5.38
CA ILE A 244 -7.41 -18.75 -5.70
C ILE A 244 -8.00 -18.47 -7.09
N GLU A 245 -7.73 -19.33 -8.07
CA GLU A 245 -8.27 -19.22 -9.43
C GLU A 245 -9.81 -19.27 -9.44
N VAL A 246 -10.43 -20.20 -8.71
CA VAL A 246 -11.89 -20.31 -8.59
C VAL A 246 -12.50 -19.05 -7.96
N ILE A 247 -11.91 -18.54 -6.88
CA ILE A 247 -12.35 -17.30 -6.22
C ILE A 247 -12.18 -16.09 -7.15
N THR A 248 -11.08 -16.02 -7.90
CA THR A 248 -10.79 -14.94 -8.86
C THR A 248 -11.75 -14.97 -10.04
N ASN A 249 -12.07 -16.15 -10.58
CA ASN A 249 -13.01 -16.32 -11.69
C ASN A 249 -14.48 -16.08 -11.28
N PHE A 250 -14.82 -16.11 -9.98
CA PHE A 250 -16.12 -15.68 -9.48
C PHE A 250 -16.25 -14.15 -9.44
N HIS A 251 -15.16 -13.43 -9.15
CA HIS A 251 -15.13 -11.97 -9.01
C HIS A 251 -14.79 -11.22 -10.30
N MET A 252 -14.04 -11.82 -11.23
CA MET A 252 -13.75 -11.22 -12.53
C MET A 252 -14.91 -11.42 -13.51
N PRO A 253 -15.30 -10.38 -14.29
CA PRO A 253 -16.32 -10.52 -15.31
C PRO A 253 -15.82 -11.43 -16.46
N PRO A 254 -16.70 -12.24 -17.08
CA PRO A 254 -16.31 -13.35 -17.96
C PRO A 254 -15.64 -12.95 -19.28
N HIS A 255 -15.50 -11.65 -19.58
CA HIS A 255 -14.75 -11.17 -20.73
C HIS A 255 -13.23 -11.08 -20.49
N LEU A 256 -12.76 -11.11 -19.23
CA LEU A 256 -11.33 -11.05 -18.90
C LEU A 256 -10.67 -12.43 -18.72
N SER A 257 -11.39 -13.43 -18.20
CA SER A 257 -10.83 -14.77 -17.94
C SER A 257 -10.36 -15.48 -19.22
N SER A 258 -10.99 -15.19 -20.36
CA SER A 258 -10.65 -15.78 -21.66
C SER A 258 -9.31 -15.32 -22.28
N MET A 259 -8.66 -14.28 -21.75
CA MET A 259 -7.43 -13.72 -22.33
C MET A 259 -6.11 -14.27 -21.75
N ASN A 260 -6.15 -14.98 -20.61
CA ASN A 260 -4.94 -15.44 -19.90
C ASN A 260 -4.65 -16.95 -20.05
N LEU A 261 -5.20 -17.60 -21.09
CA LEU A 261 -5.13 -19.05 -21.31
C LEU A 261 -4.62 -19.43 -22.72
N GLN A 262 -3.71 -18.63 -23.29
CA GLN A 262 -2.98 -18.91 -24.54
C GLN A 262 -1.48 -18.63 -24.38
#